data_AF-A0A3M1B1G6-F1
#
_entry.id   AF-A0A3M1B1G6-F1
#
_cell.length_a   1.000
_cell.length_b   1.000
_cell.length_c   1.000
_cell.angle_alpha   90.00
_cell.angle_beta   90.00
_cell.angle_gamma   90.00
#
_symmetry.space_group_name_H-M   'P 1'
#
loop_
_entity.id
_entity.type
_entity.pdbx_description
1 polymer ?
#
loop_
_entity_poly.entity_id
_entity_poly.type
_entity_poly.pdbx_seq_one_letter_code
_entity_poly.pdbx_strand_id
1 'polypeptide(L)'
;MNELEVQAKNLVIQAGWKDDDLVLQAHGEIDMEDPEEILGTFFQNVHKLAIKRSKKVILNIVNLKFVNSSGIKSFIRWIGMAKQLKQPYKIQFFCNPSFTWQRSSLSVIQKIAPEIVEILQG
;
A
#
# COMPACT_ATOMS: atom_id res chain seq x y z
N MET A 1 8.14 -7.35 -15.78
CA MET A 1 6.97 -8.24 -15.75
C MET A 1 6.29 -8.02 -14.41
N ASN A 2 4.96 -7.86 -14.38
CA ASN A 2 4.23 -7.71 -13.11
C ASN A 2 4.23 -9.07 -12.38
N GLU A 3 4.47 -9.04 -11.07
CA GLU A 3 4.45 -10.22 -10.20
C GLU A 3 3.05 -10.51 -9.67
N LEU A 4 2.32 -9.44 -9.35
CA LEU A 4 0.94 -9.49 -8.86
C LEU A 4 0.14 -8.39 -9.53
N GLU A 5 -1.14 -8.67 -9.74
CA GLU A 5 -2.10 -7.71 -10.25
C GLU A 5 -3.46 -7.97 -9.63
N VAL A 6 -4.18 -6.89 -9.36
CA VAL A 6 -5.57 -6.93 -8.95
C VAL A 6 -6.34 -5.85 -9.68
N GLN A 7 -7.49 -6.24 -10.21
CA GLN A 7 -8.39 -5.36 -10.94
C GLN A 7 -9.80 -5.53 -10.39
N ALA A 8 -10.40 -4.40 -10.00
CA ALA A 8 -11.81 -4.28 -9.67
C ALA A 8 -12.42 -3.12 -10.47
N LYS A 9 -13.73 -2.90 -10.34
CA LYS A 9 -14.50 -1.96 -11.16
C LYS A 9 -13.81 -0.59 -11.35
N ASN A 10 -13.35 0.01 -10.25
CA ASN A 10 -12.72 1.33 -10.23
C ASN A 10 -11.27 1.29 -9.74
N LEU A 11 -10.65 0.11 -9.63
CA LEU A 11 -9.33 -0.05 -9.00
C LEU A 11 -8.44 -0.93 -9.84
N VAL A 12 -7.21 -0.48 -10.07
CA VAL A 12 -6.12 -1.31 -10.57
C VAL A 12 -4.94 -1.17 -9.64
N ILE A 13 -4.40 -2.29 -9.15
CA ILE A 13 -3.13 -2.32 -8.44
C ILE A 13 -2.23 -3.36 -9.08
N GLN A 14 -1.03 -2.94 -9.46
CA GLN A 14 -0.01 -3.82 -10.00
C GLN A 14 1.22 -3.77 -9.11
N ALA A 15 1.88 -4.91 -8.91
CA ALA A 15 3.13 -5.02 -8.17
C ALA A 15 4.21 -5.66 -9.04
N GLY A 16 5.42 -5.13 -8.97
CA GLY A 16 6.58 -5.68 -9.67
C GLY A 16 7.88 -5.27 -9.00
N TRP A 17 8.92 -6.06 -9.23
CA TRP A 17 10.27 -5.73 -8.77
C TRP A 17 10.86 -4.64 -9.65
N LYS A 18 11.45 -3.64 -9.01
CA LYS A 18 12.37 -2.69 -9.61
C LYS A 18 13.65 -2.72 -8.81
N ASP A 19 14.71 -3.25 -9.42
CA ASP A 19 15.95 -3.58 -8.70
C ASP A 19 15.62 -4.46 -7.47
N ASP A 20 16.01 -4.04 -6.27
CA ASP A 20 15.74 -4.74 -4.99
C ASP A 20 14.46 -4.30 -4.29
N ASP A 21 13.73 -3.32 -4.84
CA ASP A 21 12.51 -2.79 -4.24
C ASP A 21 11.27 -3.37 -4.92
N LEU A 22 10.30 -3.82 -4.12
CA LEU A 22 8.97 -4.14 -4.60
C LEU A 22 8.17 -2.85 -4.79
N VAL A 23 7.69 -2.60 -6.00
CA VAL A 23 6.93 -1.39 -6.36
C VAL A 23 5.50 -1.75 -6.68
N LEU A 24 4.57 -1.12 -5.97
CA LEU A 24 3.13 -1.18 -6.20
C LEU A 24 2.68 0.12 -6.86
N GLN A 25 1.85 0.01 -7.87
CA GLN A 25 1.18 1.16 -8.51
C GLN A 25 -0.32 0.97 -8.40
N ALA A 26 -0.99 1.90 -7.70
CA ALA A 26 -2.43 1.89 -7.52
C ALA A 26 -3.07 3.08 -8.26
N HIS A 27 -4.12 2.79 -9.01
CA HIS A 27 -4.85 3.75 -9.83
C HIS A 27 -6.36 3.57 -9.61
N GLY A 28 -7.08 4.69 -9.54
CA GLY A 28 -8.55 4.69 -9.42
C GLY A 28 -9.03 4.97 -8.00
N GLU A 29 -9.96 4.18 -7.49
CA GLU A 29 -10.68 4.42 -6.23
C GLU A 29 -10.93 3.12 -5.46
N ILE A 30 -10.88 3.19 -4.12
CA ILE A 30 -11.26 2.10 -3.22
C ILE A 30 -12.59 2.49 -2.55
N ASP A 31 -13.68 2.28 -3.28
CA ASP A 31 -15.06 2.64 -2.92
C ASP A 31 -15.97 1.44 -2.65
N MET A 32 -15.49 0.22 -2.90
CA MET A 32 -16.22 -1.04 -2.68
C MET A 32 -16.59 -1.25 -1.21
N GLU A 33 -17.70 -1.96 -0.97
CA GLU A 33 -18.27 -2.18 0.36
C GLU A 33 -17.36 -3.05 1.24
N ASP A 34 -16.85 -4.15 0.69
CA ASP A 34 -15.86 -5.01 1.35
C ASP A 34 -14.56 -5.12 0.54
N PRO A 35 -13.65 -4.14 0.66
CA PRO A 35 -12.36 -4.18 -0.03
C PRO A 35 -11.44 -5.26 0.53
N GLU A 36 -11.72 -5.83 1.71
CA GLU A 36 -10.81 -6.76 2.38
C GLU A 36 -10.73 -8.11 1.67
N GLU A 37 -11.80 -8.56 1.01
CA GLU A 37 -11.82 -9.78 0.20
C GLU A 37 -10.71 -9.77 -0.87
N ILE A 38 -10.55 -8.62 -1.52
CA ILE A 38 -9.63 -8.39 -2.62
C ILE A 38 -8.27 -7.90 -2.11
N LEU A 39 -8.26 -6.81 -1.32
CA LEU A 39 -7.04 -6.17 -0.84
C LEU A 39 -6.32 -6.99 0.22
N GLY A 40 -7.05 -7.71 1.07
CA GLY A 40 -6.45 -8.57 2.10
C GLY A 40 -5.59 -9.65 1.46
N THR A 41 -6.12 -10.34 0.46
CA THR A 41 -5.41 -11.37 -0.31
C THR A 41 -4.21 -10.77 -1.06
N PHE A 42 -4.41 -9.63 -1.73
CA PHE A 42 -3.35 -8.93 -2.44
C PHE A 42 -2.19 -8.53 -1.51
N PHE A 43 -2.47 -7.89 -0.37
CA PHE A 43 -1.44 -7.47 0.56
C PHE A 43 -0.74 -8.62 1.29
N GLN A 44 -1.41 -9.75 1.49
CA GLN A 44 -0.75 -10.97 1.95
C GLN A 44 0.28 -11.48 0.93
N ASN A 45 -0.05 -11.45 -0.35
CA ASN A 45 0.88 -11.88 -1.40
C ASN A 45 2.03 -10.88 -1.57
N VAL A 46 1.76 -9.58 -1.51
CA VAL A 46 2.79 -8.53 -1.47
C VAL A 46 3.73 -8.74 -0.27
N HIS A 47 3.19 -9.01 0.91
CA HIS A 47 3.97 -9.30 2.11
C HIS A 47 4.89 -10.52 1.90
N LYS A 48 4.36 -11.63 1.37
CA LYS A 48 5.14 -12.84 1.06
C LYS A 48 6.26 -12.58 0.03
N LEU A 49 6.07 -11.67 -0.92
CA LEU A 49 7.13 -11.26 -1.85
C LEU A 49 8.16 -10.38 -1.15
N ALA A 50 7.70 -9.38 -0.40
CA ALA A 50 8.56 -8.41 0.26
C ALA A 50 9.56 -9.07 1.22
N ILE A 51 9.10 -10.02 2.05
CA ILE A 51 9.97 -10.70 3.04
C ILE A 51 11.12 -11.50 2.44
N LYS A 52 11.07 -11.82 1.14
CA LYS A 52 12.13 -12.62 0.48
C LYS A 52 13.38 -11.81 0.18
N ARG A 53 13.24 -10.50 -0.06
CA ARG A 53 14.33 -9.69 -0.64
C ARG A 53 14.25 -8.20 -0.32
N SER A 54 13.05 -7.65 -0.11
CA SER A 54 12.84 -6.21 -0.03
C SER A 54 13.16 -5.68 1.36
N LYS A 55 14.04 -4.68 1.44
CA LYS A 55 14.15 -3.83 2.64
C LYS A 55 13.05 -2.77 2.69
N LYS A 56 12.44 -2.50 1.54
CA LYS A 56 11.46 -1.43 1.33
C LYS A 56 10.44 -1.84 0.26
N VAL A 57 9.20 -1.41 0.43
CA VAL A 57 8.13 -1.52 -0.56
C VAL A 57 7.64 -0.12 -0.88
N ILE A 58 7.59 0.24 -2.17
CA ILE A 58 7.07 1.54 -2.63
C ILE A 58 5.62 1.34 -3.05
N LEU A 59 4.70 2.07 -2.45
CA LEU A 59 3.31 2.13 -2.86
C LEU A 59 3.02 3.50 -3.49
N ASN A 60 2.99 3.54 -4.82
CA ASN A 60 2.59 4.71 -5.58
C ASN A 60 1.07 4.79 -5.67
N ILE A 61 0.51 5.83 -5.06
CA ILE A 61 -0.93 6.10 -4.97
C ILE A 61 -1.27 7.50 -5.52
N VAL A 62 -0.36 8.12 -6.28
CA VAL A 62 -0.56 9.46 -6.88
C VAL A 62 -1.89 9.55 -7.65
N ASN A 63 -2.30 8.43 -8.26
CA ASN A 63 -3.52 8.31 -9.05
C ASN A 63 -4.67 7.57 -8.34
N LEU A 64 -4.53 7.29 -7.04
CA LEU A 64 -5.59 6.71 -6.20
C LEU A 64 -6.40 7.85 -5.57
N LYS A 65 -7.52 8.20 -6.20
CA LYS A 65 -8.26 9.45 -5.94
C LYS A 65 -9.09 9.40 -4.67
N PHE A 66 -9.57 8.21 -4.31
CA PHE A 66 -10.43 8.01 -3.15
C PHE A 66 -10.16 6.67 -2.48
N VAL A 67 -10.27 6.65 -1.15
CA VAL A 67 -10.23 5.42 -0.34
C VAL A 67 -11.22 5.59 0.81
N ASN A 68 -12.18 4.68 0.93
CA ASN A 68 -13.12 4.64 2.04
C ASN A 68 -12.45 4.11 3.33
N SER A 69 -13.19 4.13 4.44
CA SER A 69 -12.65 3.71 5.74
C SER A 69 -12.21 2.23 5.76
N SER A 70 -12.89 1.35 5.04
CA SER A 70 -12.53 -0.06 4.92
C SER A 70 -11.22 -0.25 4.16
N GLY A 71 -10.98 0.49 3.06
CA GLY A 71 -9.71 0.46 2.35
C GLY A 71 -8.53 0.95 3.19
N ILE A 72 -8.74 1.98 4.02
CA ILE A 72 -7.73 2.44 4.98
C ILE A 72 -7.40 1.33 6.01
N LYS A 73 -8.40 0.57 6.48
CA LYS A 73 -8.16 -0.58 7.37
C LYS A 73 -7.28 -1.64 6.71
N SER A 74 -7.47 -1.93 5.42
CA SER A 74 -6.63 -2.86 4.68
C SER A 74 -5.15 -2.41 4.65
N PHE A 75 -4.89 -1.11 4.47
CA PHE A 75 -3.51 -0.58 4.58
C PHE A 75 -2.94 -0.75 5.99
N ILE A 76 -3.72 -0.43 7.02
CA ILE A 76 -3.29 -0.57 8.43
C ILE A 76 -2.97 -2.03 8.75
N ARG A 77 -3.79 -2.98 8.28
CA ARG A 77 -3.56 -4.42 8.44
C ARG A 77 -2.24 -4.84 7.79
N TRP A 78 -1.98 -4.39 6.57
CA TRP A 78 -0.73 -4.69 5.86
C TRP A 78 0.51 -4.14 6.59
N ILE A 79 0.44 -2.89 7.07
CA ILE A 79 1.49 -2.28 7.90
C ILE A 79 1.70 -3.09 9.18
N GLY A 80 0.62 -3.56 9.81
CA GLY A 80 0.68 -4.46 10.96
C GLY A 80 1.45 -5.76 10.67
N MET A 81 1.24 -6.37 9.50
CA MET A 81 2.01 -7.56 9.09
C MET A 81 3.51 -7.25 8.95
N ALA A 82 3.87 -6.12 8.33
CA ALA A 82 5.27 -5.71 8.21
C ALA A 82 5.92 -5.49 9.59
N LYS A 83 5.20 -4.84 10.51
CA LYS A 83 5.66 -4.52 11.87
C LYS A 83 5.95 -5.75 12.73
N GLN A 84 5.28 -6.87 12.47
CA GLN A 84 5.46 -8.12 13.23
C GLN A 84 6.72 -8.91 12.84
N LEU A 85 7.40 -8.52 11.77
CA LEU A 85 8.64 -9.18 11.34
C LEU A 85 9.78 -8.87 12.31
N LYS A 86 10.68 -9.85 12.51
CA LYS A 86 11.95 -9.61 13.24
C LYS A 86 12.82 -8.55 12.58
N GLN A 87 12.77 -8.47 11.26
CA GLN A 87 13.40 -7.45 10.44
C GLN A 87 12.33 -6.86 9.50
N PRO A 88 11.60 -5.81 9.94
CA PRO A 88 10.56 -5.19 9.14
C PRO A 88 11.11 -4.54 7.87
N TYR A 89 10.40 -4.71 6.75
CA TYR A 89 10.57 -3.84 5.60
C TYR A 89 9.82 -2.52 5.82
N LYS A 90 10.33 -1.44 5.22
CA LYS A 90 9.67 -0.13 5.22
C LYS A 90 8.59 -0.08 4.12
N ILE A 91 7.54 0.70 4.35
CA ILE A 91 6.53 1.01 3.34
C ILE A 91 6.62 2.50 3.04
N GLN A 92 7.00 2.84 1.81
CA GLN A 92 7.04 4.21 1.32
C GLN A 92 5.78 4.50 0.51
N PHE A 93 4.94 5.41 1.00
CA PHE A 93 3.82 5.93 0.25
C PHE A 93 4.29 7.07 -0.64
N PHE A 94 4.24 6.88 -1.96
CA PHE A 94 4.43 7.97 -2.92
C PHE A 94 3.07 8.54 -3.29
N CYS A 95 2.80 9.75 -2.81
CA CYS A 95 1.46 10.32 -2.74
C CYS A 95 1.36 11.68 -3.42
N ASN A 96 0.15 12.05 -3.82
CA ASN A 96 -0.21 13.35 -4.31
C ASN A 96 -0.98 14.10 -3.19
N PRO A 97 -0.34 15.11 -2.56
CA PRO A 97 -0.95 15.81 -1.45
C PRO A 97 -2.14 16.68 -1.88
N SER A 98 -2.54 16.77 -3.16
CA SER A 98 -3.80 17.43 -3.54
C SER A 98 -5.05 16.64 -3.09
N PHE A 99 -4.96 15.31 -2.94
CA PHE A 99 -6.06 14.49 -2.46
C PHE A 99 -6.16 14.51 -0.92
N THR A 100 -7.32 14.90 -0.41
CA THR A 100 -7.55 15.09 1.04
C THR A 100 -7.29 13.83 1.84
N TRP A 101 -7.75 12.65 1.37
CA TRP A 101 -7.54 11.39 2.08
C TRP A 101 -6.05 11.02 2.16
N GLN A 102 -5.25 11.32 1.13
CA GLN A 102 -3.81 11.06 1.14
C GLN A 102 -3.12 11.93 2.20
N ARG A 103 -3.49 13.21 2.32
CA ARG A 103 -2.95 14.08 3.36
C ARG A 103 -3.35 13.63 4.77
N SER A 104 -4.65 13.43 5.01
CA SER A 104 -5.16 13.21 6.36
C SER A 104 -4.89 11.78 6.84
N SER A 105 -5.28 10.77 6.05
CA SER A 105 -5.16 9.37 6.45
C SER A 105 -3.71 8.91 6.51
N LEU A 106 -2.86 9.27 5.54
CA LEU A 106 -1.45 8.86 5.61
C LEU A 106 -0.72 9.50 6.78
N SER A 107 -1.00 10.76 7.13
CA SER A 107 -0.40 11.40 8.30
C SER A 107 -0.75 10.65 9.59
N VAL A 108 -1.99 10.19 9.73
CA VAL A 108 -2.41 9.36 10.87
C VAL A 108 -1.71 7.99 10.84
N ILE A 109 -1.67 7.34 9.68
CA ILE A 109 -1.00 6.05 9.51
C ILE A 109 0.49 6.13 9.87
N GLN A 110 1.19 7.19 9.43
CA GLN A 110 2.60 7.40 9.76
C GLN A 110 2.82 7.60 11.27
N LYS A 111 1.91 8.28 11.97
CA LYS A 111 1.99 8.43 13.43
C LYS A 111 1.78 7.10 14.16
N ILE A 112 1.00 6.17 13.61
CA ILE A 112 0.74 4.86 14.20
C ILE A 112 1.94 3.91 14.05
N ALA A 113 2.66 3.99 12.94
CA ALA A 113 3.81 3.12 12.64
C ALA A 113 4.98 3.90 12.02
N PRO A 114 5.57 4.88 12.75
CA PRO A 114 6.63 5.76 12.21
C PRO A 114 7.90 4.99 11.83
N GLU A 115 8.12 3.83 12.46
CA GLU A 115 9.22 2.93 12.15
C GLU A 115 8.97 2.05 10.92
N ILE A 116 7.75 2.03 10.37
CA ILE A 116 7.43 1.24 9.17
C ILE A 116 7.12 2.14 7.99
N VAL A 117 6.45 3.26 8.25
CA VAL A 117 5.83 4.09 7.21
C VAL A 117 6.62 5.37 6.99
N GLU A 118 6.89 5.64 5.72
CA GLU A 118 7.45 6.89 5.24
C GLU A 118 6.56 7.45 4.13
N ILE A 119 6.37 8.78 4.12
CA ILE A 119 5.55 9.48 3.14
C ILE A 119 6.47 10.31 2.26
N LEU A 120 6.39 10.09 0.95
CA LEU A 120 7.08 10.85 -0.08
C LEU A 120 6.05 11.57 -0.95
N GLN A 121 6.37 12.80 -1.33
CA GLN A 121 5.54 13.59 -2.23
C GLN A 121 5.97 13.35 -3.67
N GLY A 122 4.98 13.12 -4.55
CA GLY A 122 5.17 13.02 -6.00
C GLY A 122 4.65 14.20 -6.78
#